data_AF-A0A1I3HAF1-F1
#
_entry.id   AF-A0A1I3HAF1-F1
#
_cell.length_a   1.000
_cell.length_b   1.000
_cell.length_c   1.000
_cell.angle_alpha   90.00
_cell.angle_beta   90.00
_cell.angle_gamma   90.00
#
_symmetry.space_group_name_H-M   'P 1'
#
loop_
_entity.id
_entity.type
_entity.pdbx_description
1 polymer ?
#
loop_
_entity_poly.entity_id
_entity_poly.type
_entity_poly.pdbx_seq_one_letter_code
_entity_poly.pdbx_strand_id
1 'polypeptide(L)'
;MRATPWTEEHDRLMLDAAPQVPESSDVDLARVWNRVAGAMEGDSQPRRRKARIVVGALVGAVVLGTSGIAAAELYSAYTGQGPVDAEDLRLGGPGERLDPAAPDYGQIVAQETADIPFPSLESREFAVQAQVHDARFAVPGSERLSVGALRAWVADAALCAWSNEWAAATRDDKAADRAEAIGMVQQAPTWPAVVAIDPDPYSRMETQDVTDEKGVTRTERYRDESQFYYVGALGRAVQGRNLDAVAALLAENNGYCRPELVPDIPRAYALFAEH
;
A
#
# COMPACT_ATOMS: atom_id res chain seq x y z
N MET A 1 -30.65 -12.84 -14.63
CA MET A 1 -30.49 -13.82 -13.53
C MET A 1 -31.37 -13.37 -12.38
N ARG A 2 -32.23 -14.24 -11.84
CA ARG A 2 -33.03 -13.90 -10.65
C ARG A 2 -32.14 -14.11 -9.42
N ALA A 3 -31.96 -13.08 -8.61
CA ALA A 3 -31.28 -13.22 -7.33
C ALA A 3 -32.06 -14.23 -6.48
N THR A 4 -31.39 -15.27 -6.00
CA THR A 4 -31.94 -16.15 -4.98
C THR A 4 -32.14 -15.33 -3.71
N PRO A 5 -33.35 -15.33 -3.12
CA PRO A 5 -33.57 -14.62 -1.86
C PRO A 5 -32.70 -15.27 -0.78
N TRP A 6 -32.11 -14.42 0.07
CA TRP A 6 -31.37 -14.85 1.24
C TRP A 6 -32.31 -15.64 2.17
N THR A 7 -31.87 -16.80 2.65
CA THR A 7 -32.65 -17.70 3.50
C THR A 7 -31.87 -18.06 4.76
N GLU A 8 -32.56 -18.56 5.80
CA GLU A 8 -31.91 -19.10 7.00
C GLU A 8 -30.89 -20.21 6.69
N GLU A 9 -31.06 -20.90 5.56
CA GLU A 9 -30.10 -21.89 5.08
C GLU A 9 -28.80 -21.25 4.56
N HIS A 10 -28.85 -20.05 3.97
CA HIS A 10 -27.65 -19.29 3.64
C HIS A 10 -26.92 -18.83 4.91
N ASP A 11 -27.65 -18.37 5.94
CA ASP A 11 -27.05 -18.00 7.23
C ASP A 11 -26.32 -19.18 7.88
N ARG A 12 -26.97 -20.35 7.89
CA ARG A 12 -26.36 -21.58 8.40
C ARG A 12 -25.11 -21.97 7.63
N LEU A 13 -25.15 -21.94 6.29
CA LEU A 13 -24.00 -22.26 5.45
C LEU A 13 -22.84 -21.27 5.62
N MET A 14 -23.13 -19.99 5.83
CA MET A 14 -22.12 -18.96 6.13
C MET A 14 -21.46 -19.20 7.49
N LEU A 15 -22.24 -19.58 8.51
CA LEU A 15 -21.72 -19.90 9.85
C LEU A 15 -20.90 -21.20 9.84
N ASP A 16 -21.37 -22.24 9.14
CA ASP A 16 -20.68 -23.52 9.00
C ASP A 16 -19.37 -23.39 8.19
N ALA A 17 -19.33 -22.46 7.23
CA ALA A 17 -18.16 -22.18 6.40
C ALA A 17 -17.25 -21.08 6.97
N ALA A 18 -17.64 -20.42 8.07
CA ALA A 18 -16.80 -19.41 8.69
C ALA A 18 -15.50 -20.09 9.15
N PRO A 19 -14.32 -19.56 8.79
CA PRO A 19 -13.06 -20.10 9.27
C PRO A 19 -13.11 -20.12 10.81
N GLN A 20 -12.62 -21.19 11.42
CA GLN A 20 -12.40 -21.21 12.87
C GLN A 20 -11.31 -20.18 13.17
N VAL A 21 -11.73 -18.94 13.42
CA VAL A 21 -10.86 -17.94 14.00
C VAL A 21 -10.57 -18.47 15.40
N PRO A 22 -9.30 -18.75 15.75
CA PRO A 22 -8.96 -19.07 17.13
C PRO A 22 -9.59 -17.99 18.00
N GLU A 23 -10.25 -18.36 19.11
CA GLU A 23 -10.79 -17.37 20.05
C GLU A 23 -9.65 -16.39 20.36
N SER A 24 -9.74 -15.21 19.74
CA SER A 24 -8.80 -14.13 19.98
C SER A 24 -8.95 -13.82 21.45
N SER A 25 -7.89 -14.04 22.22
CA SER A 25 -7.97 -13.85 23.65
C SER A 25 -8.46 -12.43 23.94
N ASP A 26 -9.26 -12.23 24.99
CA ASP A 26 -9.76 -10.90 25.38
C ASP A 26 -8.62 -9.87 25.47
N VAL A 27 -7.41 -10.36 25.77
CA VAL A 27 -6.15 -9.62 25.78
C VAL A 27 -5.74 -9.09 24.40
N ASP A 28 -5.89 -9.88 23.33
CA ASP A 28 -5.57 -9.45 21.95
C ASP A 28 -6.59 -8.42 21.44
N LEU A 29 -7.86 -8.59 21.79
CA LEU A 29 -8.93 -7.63 21.51
C LEU A 29 -8.70 -6.29 22.23
N ALA A 30 -8.39 -6.33 23.53
CA ALA A 30 -8.03 -5.16 24.31
C ALA A 30 -6.79 -4.44 23.75
N ARG A 31 -5.80 -5.20 23.25
CA ARG A 31 -4.60 -4.62 22.60
C ARG A 31 -4.97 -3.81 21.35
N VAL A 32 -5.84 -4.33 20.49
CA VAL A 32 -6.30 -3.62 19.29
C VAL A 32 -7.06 -2.35 19.67
N TRP A 33 -7.99 -2.45 20.62
CA TRP A 33 -8.80 -1.29 21.05
C TRP A 33 -7.98 -0.20 21.76
N ASN A 34 -7.01 -0.57 22.60
CA ASN A 34 -6.13 0.38 23.26
C ASN A 34 -5.23 1.14 22.25
N ARG A 35 -4.83 0.48 21.14
CA ARG A 35 -4.08 1.13 20.06
C ARG A 35 -4.92 2.17 19.33
N VAL A 36 -6.20 1.86 19.06
CA VAL A 36 -7.15 2.80 18.45
C VAL A 36 -7.41 3.98 19.39
N ALA A 37 -7.69 3.72 20.67
CA ALA A 37 -7.96 4.77 21.65
C ALA A 37 -6.76 5.72 21.87
N GLY A 38 -5.54 5.19 21.97
CA GLY A 38 -4.33 5.99 22.12
C GLY A 38 -4.04 6.88 20.90
N ALA A 39 -4.35 6.41 19.68
CA ALA A 39 -4.24 7.21 18.47
C ALA A 39 -5.26 8.36 18.44
N MET A 40 -6.45 8.17 19.01
CA MET A 40 -7.49 9.21 19.08
C MET A 40 -7.18 10.30 20.10
N GLU A 41 -6.52 9.99 21.21
CA GLU A 41 -6.23 10.95 22.29
C GLU A 41 -4.99 11.81 22.04
N GLY A 42 -4.04 11.35 21.22
CA GLY A 42 -2.71 11.97 21.05
C GLY A 42 -2.66 13.28 20.26
N ASP A 43 -3.65 13.60 19.41
CA ASP A 43 -3.51 14.67 18.39
C ASP A 43 -4.37 15.93 18.59
N SER A 44 -5.02 16.09 19.74
CA SER A 44 -5.81 17.28 20.05
C SER A 44 -4.97 18.48 20.55
N GLN A 45 -3.91 18.87 19.83
CA GLN A 45 -3.32 20.20 19.98
C GLN A 45 -3.87 21.18 18.92
N PRO A 46 -4.57 22.26 19.31
CA PRO A 46 -5.08 23.24 18.36
C PRO A 46 -3.93 24.05 17.75
N ARG A 47 -3.41 23.61 16.60
CA ARG A 47 -2.47 24.38 15.78
C ARG A 47 -3.19 25.60 15.18
N ARG A 48 -2.91 26.78 15.74
CA ARG A 48 -3.32 28.09 15.19
C ARG A 48 -2.78 28.28 13.76
N ARG A 49 -3.57 27.96 12.74
CA ARG A 49 -3.25 28.23 11.33
C ARG A 49 -3.37 29.74 11.06
N LYS A 50 -2.26 30.40 10.72
CA LYS A 50 -2.27 31.76 10.14
C LYS A 50 -2.58 31.63 8.65
N ALA A 51 -3.84 31.89 8.27
CA ALA A 51 -4.25 31.95 6.87
C ALA A 51 -3.55 33.12 6.16
N ARG A 52 -2.81 32.85 5.09
CA ARG A 52 -2.41 33.86 4.10
C ARG A 52 -3.24 33.60 2.84
N ILE A 53 -4.18 34.49 2.59
CA ILE A 53 -5.00 34.50 1.37
C ILE A 53 -4.10 35.01 0.23
N VAL A 54 -3.85 34.17 -0.77
CA VAL A 54 -3.22 34.57 -2.03
C VAL A 54 -4.32 34.63 -3.08
N VAL A 55 -4.67 35.85 -3.50
CA VAL A 55 -5.62 36.10 -4.59
C VAL A 55 -4.85 36.03 -5.91
N GLY A 56 -5.03 34.94 -6.65
CA GLY A 56 -4.54 34.81 -8.02
C GLY A 56 -5.69 35.03 -9.00
N ALA A 57 -5.66 36.14 -9.74
CA ALA A 57 -6.55 36.39 -10.85
C ALA A 57 -6.07 35.64 -12.10
N LEU A 58 -6.94 34.85 -12.73
CA LEU A 58 -6.67 34.26 -14.04
C LEU A 58 -7.82 34.60 -14.99
N VAL A 59 -7.49 35.43 -15.97
CA VAL A 59 -8.28 35.78 -17.15
C VAL A 59 -7.93 34.79 -18.24
N GLY A 60 -8.93 34.14 -18.83
CA GLY A 60 -8.76 33.28 -20.00
C GLY A 60 -10.11 32.93 -20.62
N ALA A 61 -10.63 33.83 -21.45
CA ALA A 61 -11.80 33.59 -22.27
C ALA A 61 -11.44 32.63 -23.43
N VAL A 62 -12.20 31.55 -23.60
CA VAL A 62 -12.16 30.70 -24.80
C VAL A 62 -13.57 30.57 -25.37
N VAL A 63 -13.61 30.71 -26.69
CA VAL A 63 -14.73 30.97 -27.59
C VAL A 63 -15.72 29.80 -27.65
N LEU A 64 -17.02 30.15 -27.61
CA LEU A 64 -18.16 29.26 -27.78
C LEU A 64 -18.29 28.77 -29.23
N GLY A 65 -17.90 27.52 -29.49
CA GLY A 65 -18.30 26.76 -30.66
C GLY A 65 -19.37 25.74 -30.27
N THR A 66 -20.61 25.99 -30.66
CA THR A 66 -21.78 25.14 -30.33
C THR A 66 -21.80 23.88 -31.19
N SER A 67 -21.13 22.83 -30.72
CA SER A 67 -21.48 21.44 -31.01
C SER A 67 -21.80 20.79 -29.68
N GLY A 68 -22.99 20.20 -29.56
CA GLY A 68 -23.50 19.60 -28.33
C GLY A 68 -22.65 18.45 -27.83
N ILE A 69 -21.57 18.76 -27.12
CA ILE A 69 -20.88 17.84 -26.24
C ILE A 69 -21.76 17.84 -24.99
N ALA A 70 -22.43 16.73 -24.72
CA ALA A 70 -22.86 16.46 -23.35
C ALA A 70 -21.58 16.57 -22.51
N ALA A 71 -21.42 17.67 -21.78
CA ALA A 71 -20.38 17.79 -20.79
C ALA A 71 -20.72 16.78 -19.70
N ALA A 72 -20.38 15.52 -19.96
CA ALA A 72 -20.05 14.61 -18.88
C ALA A 72 -19.02 15.40 -18.08
N GLU A 73 -19.38 15.78 -16.86
CA GLU A 73 -18.39 16.24 -15.89
C GLU A 73 -17.36 15.11 -15.85
N LEU A 74 -16.24 15.32 -16.55
CA LEU A 74 -15.15 14.36 -16.58
C LEU A 74 -14.58 14.39 -15.16
N TYR A 75 -15.06 13.48 -14.33
CA TYR A 75 -14.53 13.26 -12.99
C TYR A 75 -13.05 12.94 -13.15
N SER A 76 -12.21 13.80 -12.59
CA SER A 76 -10.76 13.61 -12.50
C SER A 76 -10.47 12.68 -11.33
N ALA A 77 -9.43 11.86 -11.45
CA ALA A 77 -8.96 11.04 -10.34
C ALA A 77 -8.48 11.92 -9.18
N TYR A 78 -7.90 13.09 -9.48
CA TYR A 78 -7.68 14.12 -8.46
C TYR A 78 -9.00 14.66 -7.93
N THR A 79 -9.19 14.59 -6.62
CA THR A 79 -10.36 15.04 -5.87
C THR A 79 -10.20 16.44 -5.26
N GLY A 80 -8.97 16.95 -5.20
CA GLY A 80 -8.57 18.14 -4.46
C GLY A 80 -8.62 18.00 -2.94
N GLN A 81 -8.82 16.79 -2.41
CA GLN A 81 -8.98 16.54 -0.97
C GLN A 81 -7.71 15.95 -0.38
N GLY A 82 -7.13 16.59 0.64
CA GLY A 82 -6.02 16.02 1.40
C GLY A 82 -6.48 15.04 2.49
N PRO A 83 -5.55 14.59 3.36
CA PRO A 83 -5.90 13.76 4.51
C PRO A 83 -6.83 14.52 5.46
N VAL A 84 -7.83 13.83 6.01
CA VAL A 84 -8.85 14.46 6.86
C VAL A 84 -8.43 14.56 8.33
N ASP A 85 -7.57 13.65 8.78
CA ASP A 85 -7.01 13.60 10.13
C ASP A 85 -5.65 12.88 10.16
N ALA A 86 -5.10 12.69 11.36
CA ALA A 86 -3.81 12.01 11.54
C ALA A 86 -3.89 10.50 11.35
N GLU A 87 -5.04 9.88 11.59
CA GLU A 87 -5.24 8.46 11.36
C GLU A 87 -5.24 8.16 9.85
N ASP A 88 -5.92 9.00 9.07
CA ASP A 88 -5.93 8.95 7.61
C ASP A 88 -4.52 9.11 7.04
N LEU A 89 -3.73 10.04 7.60
CA LEU A 89 -2.31 10.19 7.23
C LEU A 89 -1.47 8.97 7.64
N ARG A 90 -1.76 8.35 8.78
CA ARG A 90 -1.04 7.16 9.26
C ARG A 90 -1.34 5.92 8.41
N LEU A 91 -2.60 5.74 8.01
CA LEU A 91 -3.06 4.56 7.27
C LEU A 91 -2.84 4.70 5.76
N GLY A 92 -3.12 5.88 5.21
CA GLY A 92 -3.00 6.15 3.79
C GLY A 92 -1.70 6.85 3.40
N GLY A 93 -0.97 7.45 4.33
CA GLY A 93 0.15 8.30 4.00
C GLY A 93 -0.22 9.68 3.48
N PRO A 94 0.80 10.47 3.08
CA PRO A 94 0.61 11.84 2.65
C PRO A 94 0.01 11.93 1.25
N GLY A 95 -0.45 13.14 0.91
CA GLY A 95 -0.91 13.47 -0.44
C GLY A 95 -2.42 13.55 -0.57
N GLU A 96 -2.85 13.85 -1.79
CA GLU A 96 -4.25 13.97 -2.13
C GLU A 96 -4.94 12.59 -2.12
N ARG A 97 -6.24 12.57 -1.83
CA ARG A 97 -7.10 11.41 -2.06
C ARG A 97 -7.44 11.37 -3.54
N LEU A 98 -7.32 10.20 -4.14
CA LEU A 98 -7.68 9.90 -5.50
C LEU A 98 -9.02 9.17 -5.56
N ASP A 99 -9.74 9.37 -6.67
CA ASP A 99 -10.90 8.60 -7.07
C ASP A 99 -10.46 7.45 -8.00
N PRO A 100 -10.37 6.20 -7.53
CA PRO A 100 -10.00 5.07 -8.37
C PRO A 100 -10.99 4.78 -9.50
N ALA A 101 -12.24 5.24 -9.39
CA ALA A 101 -13.26 5.02 -10.41
C ALA A 101 -13.22 6.05 -11.55
N ALA A 102 -12.35 7.06 -11.45
CA ALA A 102 -12.23 8.09 -12.47
C ALA A 102 -11.61 7.54 -13.77
N PRO A 103 -12.08 7.98 -14.95
CA PRO A 103 -11.58 7.49 -16.24
C PRO A 103 -10.10 7.78 -16.51
N ASP A 104 -9.52 8.80 -15.85
CA ASP A 104 -8.11 9.17 -15.95
C ASP A 104 -7.23 8.53 -14.84
N TYR A 105 -7.79 7.68 -13.97
CA TYR A 105 -7.06 7.08 -12.84
C TYR A 105 -5.76 6.39 -13.28
N GLY A 106 -5.79 5.60 -14.36
CA GLY A 106 -4.58 4.95 -14.87
C GLY A 106 -3.47 5.91 -15.31
N GLN A 107 -3.84 7.08 -15.87
CA GLN A 107 -2.88 8.12 -16.21
C GLN A 107 -2.29 8.76 -14.94
N ILE A 108 -3.12 9.02 -13.93
CA ILE A 108 -2.67 9.58 -12.65
C ILE A 108 -1.76 8.61 -11.92
N VAL A 109 -2.06 7.30 -11.91
CA VAL A 109 -1.16 6.28 -11.36
C VAL A 109 0.21 6.34 -12.03
N ALA A 110 0.25 6.30 -13.37
CA ALA A 110 1.51 6.36 -14.11
C ALA A 110 2.32 7.64 -13.82
N GLN A 111 1.64 8.79 -13.68
CA GLN A 111 2.26 10.07 -13.37
C GLN A 111 2.80 10.12 -11.94
N GLU A 112 1.96 9.77 -10.96
CA GLU A 112 2.28 9.82 -9.54
C GLU A 112 3.32 8.79 -9.13
N THR A 113 3.64 7.80 -9.96
CA THR A 113 4.67 6.79 -9.66
C THR A 113 5.85 6.80 -10.63
N ALA A 114 5.99 7.85 -11.44
CA ALA A 114 7.01 7.93 -12.49
C ALA A 114 8.45 7.88 -11.94
N ASP A 115 8.68 8.39 -10.73
CA ASP A 115 9.99 8.42 -10.06
C ASP A 115 10.40 7.10 -9.39
N ILE A 116 9.45 6.17 -9.18
CA ILE A 116 9.75 4.87 -8.57
C ILE A 116 10.60 4.05 -9.55
N PRO A 117 11.77 3.54 -9.16
CA PRO A 117 12.67 2.87 -10.09
C PRO A 117 12.26 1.41 -10.31
N PHE A 118 12.14 1.00 -11.57
CA PHE A 118 11.87 -0.37 -11.99
C PHE A 118 13.03 -0.91 -12.84
N PRO A 119 13.26 -2.24 -12.86
CA PRO A 119 14.30 -2.85 -13.71
C PRO A 119 13.97 -2.73 -15.20
N SER A 120 12.70 -2.56 -15.57
CA SER A 120 12.26 -2.40 -16.96
C SER A 120 11.00 -1.55 -17.09
N LEU A 121 10.73 -1.04 -18.30
CA LEU A 121 9.46 -0.38 -18.60
C LEU A 121 8.28 -1.36 -18.50
N GLU A 122 8.48 -2.61 -18.92
CA GLU A 122 7.46 -3.66 -18.88
C GLU A 122 7.00 -3.95 -17.44
N SER A 123 7.93 -4.14 -16.50
CA SER A 123 7.59 -4.37 -15.08
C SER A 123 6.87 -3.17 -14.45
N ARG A 124 7.25 -1.94 -14.84
CA ARG A 124 6.52 -0.72 -14.44
C ARG A 124 5.10 -0.73 -14.98
N GLU A 125 4.91 -1.03 -16.26
CA GLU A 125 3.60 -1.07 -16.90
C GLU A 125 2.70 -2.11 -16.23
N PHE A 126 3.22 -3.30 -15.91
CA PHE A 126 2.49 -4.31 -15.14
C PHE A 126 2.06 -3.80 -13.76
N ALA A 127 2.95 -3.14 -13.02
CA ALA A 127 2.61 -2.58 -11.71
C ALA A 127 1.49 -1.53 -11.81
N VAL A 128 1.56 -0.62 -12.79
CA VAL A 128 0.51 0.39 -13.03
C VAL A 128 -0.81 -0.27 -13.40
N GLN A 129 -0.80 -1.23 -14.33
CA GLN A 129 -2.01 -1.93 -14.76
C GLN A 129 -2.63 -2.76 -13.64
N ALA A 130 -1.83 -3.33 -12.73
CA ALA A 130 -2.34 -4.03 -11.57
C ALA A 130 -3.17 -3.10 -10.66
N GLN A 131 -2.71 -1.86 -10.43
CA GLN A 131 -3.48 -0.88 -9.64
C GLN A 131 -4.79 -0.49 -10.33
N VAL A 132 -4.76 -0.29 -11.65
CA VAL A 132 -5.97 0.01 -12.43
C VAL A 132 -6.93 -1.18 -12.41
N HIS A 133 -6.41 -2.39 -12.51
CA HIS A 133 -7.19 -3.61 -12.46
C HIS A 133 -7.86 -3.77 -11.09
N ASP A 134 -7.13 -3.60 -9.99
CA ASP A 134 -7.67 -3.69 -8.63
C ASP A 134 -8.78 -2.63 -8.40
N ALA A 135 -8.64 -1.46 -9.01
CA ALA A 135 -9.64 -0.38 -8.98
C ALA A 135 -10.86 -0.57 -9.89
N ARG A 136 -10.92 -1.60 -10.75
CA ARG A 136 -11.96 -1.73 -11.81
C ARG A 136 -13.40 -1.83 -11.31
N PHE A 137 -13.59 -2.15 -10.03
CA PHE A 137 -14.91 -2.25 -9.40
C PHE A 137 -15.21 -1.10 -8.45
N ALA A 138 -14.31 -0.12 -8.36
CA ALA A 138 -14.52 1.05 -7.53
C ALA A 138 -15.78 1.80 -7.97
N VAL A 139 -16.61 2.18 -7.01
CA VAL A 139 -17.79 2.99 -7.28
C VAL A 139 -17.42 4.48 -7.15
N PRO A 140 -17.77 5.33 -8.15
CA PRO A 140 -17.44 6.74 -8.12
C PRO A 140 -17.88 7.42 -6.83
N GLY A 141 -16.92 8.10 -6.18
CA GLY A 141 -17.14 8.86 -4.95
C GLY A 141 -17.34 8.04 -3.67
N SER A 142 -17.41 6.70 -3.71
CA SER A 142 -17.51 5.87 -2.49
C SER A 142 -16.16 5.40 -1.97
N GLU A 143 -15.19 5.25 -2.85
CA GLU A 143 -13.84 4.77 -2.53
C GLU A 143 -12.83 5.89 -2.72
N ARG A 144 -11.86 5.98 -1.81
CA ARG A 144 -10.80 6.97 -1.85
C ARG A 144 -9.51 6.31 -1.40
N LEU A 145 -8.45 6.50 -2.17
CA LEU A 145 -7.10 6.08 -1.80
C LEU A 145 -6.18 7.30 -1.83
N SER A 146 -5.26 7.42 -0.90
CA SER A 146 -4.27 8.50 -0.88
C SER A 146 -3.16 8.24 -1.89
N VAL A 147 -2.58 9.32 -2.44
CA VAL A 147 -1.39 9.26 -3.29
C VAL A 147 -0.23 8.53 -2.58
N GLY A 148 -0.06 8.73 -1.27
CA GLY A 148 0.94 8.02 -0.48
C GLY A 148 0.79 6.51 -0.53
N ALA A 149 -0.41 5.99 -0.28
CA ALA A 149 -0.71 4.56 -0.30
C ALA A 149 -0.46 3.98 -1.70
N LEU A 150 -0.97 4.66 -2.74
CA LEU A 150 -0.72 4.28 -4.13
C LEU A 150 0.78 4.15 -4.43
N ARG A 151 1.55 5.17 -4.06
CA ARG A 151 3.01 5.20 -4.30
C ARG A 151 3.71 4.08 -3.54
N ALA A 152 3.30 3.78 -2.31
CA ALA A 152 3.85 2.68 -1.54
C ALA A 152 3.55 1.31 -2.16
N TRP A 153 2.32 1.08 -2.61
CA TRP A 153 1.95 -0.17 -3.28
C TRP A 153 2.73 -0.40 -4.58
N VAL A 154 2.97 0.67 -5.35
CA VAL A 154 3.81 0.59 -6.55
C VAL A 154 5.30 0.42 -6.20
N ALA A 155 5.78 0.97 -5.08
CA ALA A 155 7.13 0.71 -4.57
C ALA A 155 7.32 -0.74 -4.13
N ASP A 156 6.31 -1.33 -3.47
CA ASP A 156 6.27 -2.76 -3.13
C ASP A 156 6.33 -3.63 -4.41
N ALA A 157 5.56 -3.28 -5.44
CA ALA A 157 5.62 -3.95 -6.75
C ALA A 157 7.02 -3.82 -7.41
N ALA A 158 7.66 -2.66 -7.30
CA ALA A 158 9.02 -2.45 -7.79
C ALA A 158 10.06 -3.32 -7.05
N LEU A 159 9.91 -3.47 -5.73
CA LEU A 159 10.73 -4.38 -4.92
C LEU A 159 10.59 -5.84 -5.38
N CYS A 160 9.37 -6.28 -5.70
CA CYS A 160 9.14 -7.60 -6.29
C CYS A 160 9.88 -7.75 -7.63
N ALA A 161 9.75 -6.77 -8.53
CA ALA A 161 10.41 -6.80 -9.84
C ALA A 161 11.95 -6.82 -9.74
N TRP A 162 12.55 -5.98 -8.88
CA TRP A 162 13.99 -5.99 -8.65
C TRP A 162 14.49 -7.29 -8.01
N SER A 163 13.68 -7.87 -7.11
CA SER A 163 14.00 -9.19 -6.55
C SER A 163 13.97 -10.27 -7.62
N ASN A 164 13.02 -10.21 -8.56
CA ASN A 164 12.99 -11.13 -9.70
C ASN A 164 14.20 -10.96 -10.63
N GLU A 165 14.57 -9.72 -10.95
CA GLU A 165 15.79 -9.42 -11.73
C GLU A 165 17.04 -10.02 -11.06
N TRP A 166 17.14 -9.88 -9.73
CA TRP A 166 18.20 -10.53 -8.95
C TRP A 166 18.19 -12.06 -9.08
N ALA A 167 17.02 -12.71 -9.03
CA ALA A 167 16.91 -14.16 -9.17
C ALA A 167 17.29 -14.63 -10.58
N ALA A 168 16.78 -13.96 -11.62
CA ALA A 168 17.12 -14.23 -13.02
C ALA A 168 18.63 -14.06 -13.27
N ALA A 169 19.22 -12.95 -12.83
CA ALA A 169 20.65 -12.70 -12.95
C ALA A 169 21.51 -13.65 -12.11
N THR A 170 20.97 -14.20 -11.02
CA THR A 170 21.64 -15.27 -10.24
C THR A 170 21.64 -16.59 -11.01
N ARG A 171 20.51 -16.98 -11.60
CA ARG A 171 20.38 -18.21 -12.40
C ARG A 171 21.29 -18.18 -13.63
N ASP A 172 21.33 -17.04 -14.33
CA ASP A 172 22.05 -16.88 -15.59
C ASP A 172 23.53 -16.47 -15.41
N ASP A 173 24.01 -16.42 -14.16
CA ASP A 173 25.34 -15.94 -13.74
C ASP A 173 25.75 -14.55 -14.29
N LYS A 174 24.79 -13.63 -14.39
CA LYS A 174 25.01 -12.24 -14.80
C LYS A 174 25.43 -11.39 -13.60
N ALA A 175 26.73 -11.34 -13.33
CA ALA A 175 27.24 -10.72 -12.11
C ALA A 175 26.95 -9.20 -11.98
N ALA A 176 26.96 -8.46 -13.09
CA ALA A 176 26.69 -7.02 -13.09
C ALA A 176 25.21 -6.73 -12.76
N ASP A 177 24.29 -7.33 -13.51
CA ASP A 177 22.85 -7.20 -13.33
C ASP A 177 22.41 -7.61 -11.92
N ARG A 178 22.98 -8.70 -11.40
CA ARG A 178 22.75 -9.14 -10.03
C ARG A 178 23.23 -8.11 -9.00
N ALA A 179 24.37 -7.46 -9.22
CA ALA A 179 24.90 -6.44 -8.31
C ALA A 179 24.05 -5.16 -8.36
N GLU A 180 23.56 -4.78 -9.54
CA GLU A 180 22.60 -3.67 -9.72
C GLU A 180 21.31 -3.96 -8.95
N ALA A 181 20.70 -5.12 -9.16
CA ALA A 181 19.46 -5.50 -8.48
C ALA A 181 19.62 -5.53 -6.94
N ILE A 182 20.74 -6.04 -6.43
CA ILE A 182 21.08 -5.95 -4.99
C ILE A 182 21.13 -4.50 -4.53
N GLY A 183 21.81 -3.63 -5.28
CA GLY A 183 21.92 -2.21 -4.97
C GLY A 183 20.57 -1.51 -4.91
N MET A 184 19.67 -1.82 -5.84
CA MET A 184 18.33 -1.25 -5.89
C MET A 184 17.46 -1.70 -4.72
N VAL A 185 17.46 -3.00 -4.39
CA VAL A 185 16.76 -3.52 -3.21
C VAL A 185 17.28 -2.89 -1.91
N GLN A 186 18.60 -2.73 -1.78
CA GLN A 186 19.21 -2.10 -0.60
C GLN A 186 18.95 -0.59 -0.49
N GLN A 187 18.75 0.10 -1.62
CA GLN A 187 18.44 1.53 -1.67
C GLN A 187 16.95 1.83 -1.49
N ALA A 188 16.07 0.83 -1.63
CA ALA A 188 14.64 1.01 -1.49
C ALA A 188 14.16 1.76 -0.24
N PRO A 189 14.76 1.57 0.96
CA PRO A 189 14.46 2.37 2.15
C PRO A 189 14.61 3.89 1.98
N THR A 190 15.32 4.34 0.94
CA THR A 190 15.56 5.76 0.66
C THR A 190 14.71 6.30 -0.50
N TRP A 191 13.90 5.46 -1.14
CA TRP A 191 13.03 5.90 -2.22
C TRP A 191 11.96 6.87 -1.69
N PRO A 192 11.65 7.98 -2.40
CA PRO A 192 10.67 8.95 -1.93
C PRO A 192 9.29 8.34 -1.61
N ALA A 193 8.86 7.34 -2.37
CA ALA A 193 7.60 6.62 -2.11
C ALA A 193 7.60 5.82 -0.79
N VAL A 194 8.76 5.27 -0.39
CA VAL A 194 8.93 4.51 0.86
C VAL A 194 9.01 5.48 2.04
N VAL A 195 9.92 6.46 1.98
CA VAL A 195 10.16 7.44 3.06
C VAL A 195 8.92 8.27 3.37
N ALA A 196 8.05 8.51 2.38
CA ALA A 196 6.81 9.26 2.58
C ALA A 196 5.81 8.57 3.52
N ILE A 197 5.76 7.23 3.51
CA ILE A 197 4.91 6.43 4.40
C ILE A 197 5.65 6.04 5.67
N ASP A 198 6.93 5.73 5.50
CA ASP A 198 7.74 5.10 6.50
C ASP A 198 9.08 5.83 6.62
N PRO A 199 9.13 6.96 7.36
CA PRO A 199 10.34 7.77 7.48
C PRO A 199 11.52 7.04 8.13
N ASP A 200 11.26 5.95 8.85
CA ASP A 200 12.26 5.08 9.47
C ASP A 200 11.93 3.61 9.17
N PRO A 201 12.21 3.13 7.94
CA PRO A 201 11.71 1.85 7.40
C PRO A 201 12.46 0.62 7.94
N TYR A 202 12.79 0.65 9.22
CA TYR A 202 13.45 -0.42 9.93
C TYR A 202 12.61 -0.82 11.14
N SER A 203 12.39 -2.12 11.28
CA SER A 203 11.73 -2.69 12.46
C SER A 203 12.42 -2.19 13.73
N ARG A 204 11.70 -1.42 14.53
CA ARG A 204 12.10 -1.00 15.87
C ARG A 204 11.31 -1.78 16.91
N MET A 205 12.02 -2.22 17.95
CA MET A 205 11.36 -2.75 19.14
C MET A 205 10.86 -1.55 19.94
N GLU A 206 9.55 -1.41 20.04
CA GLU A 206 8.93 -0.39 20.88
C GLU A 206 8.41 -1.01 22.18
N THR A 207 8.26 -0.17 23.19
CA THR A 207 7.61 -0.53 24.46
C THR A 207 6.31 0.23 24.57
N GLN A 208 5.21 -0.48 24.78
CA GLN A 208 3.91 0.11 25.09
C GLN A 208 3.41 -0.45 26.41
N ASP A 209 2.93 0.44 27.26
CA ASP A 209 2.18 0.07 28.44
C ASP A 209 0.76 -0.34 28.01
N VAL A 210 0.43 -1.60 28.21
CA VAL A 210 -0.86 -2.20 27.89
C VAL A 210 -1.61 -2.44 29.19
N THR A 211 -2.76 -1.82 29.36
CA THR A 211 -3.65 -2.06 30.49
C THR A 211 -4.68 -3.11 30.10
N ASP A 212 -4.74 -4.21 30.85
CA ASP A 212 -5.74 -5.25 30.64
C ASP A 212 -7.13 -4.85 31.19
N GLU A 213 -8.15 -5.67 30.93
CA GLU A 213 -9.53 -5.44 31.38
C GLU A 213 -9.68 -5.34 32.91
N LYS A 214 -8.69 -5.81 33.67
CA LYS A 214 -8.67 -5.75 35.14
C LYS A 214 -7.98 -4.48 35.65
N GLY A 215 -7.54 -3.60 34.75
CA GLY A 215 -6.81 -2.38 35.09
C GLY A 215 -5.33 -2.63 35.42
N VAL A 216 -4.78 -3.80 35.10
CA VAL A 216 -3.36 -4.09 35.32
C VAL A 216 -2.55 -3.64 34.12
N THR A 217 -1.68 -2.64 34.32
CA THR A 217 -0.75 -2.16 33.28
C THR A 217 0.51 -3.01 33.25
N ARG A 218 0.88 -3.50 32.06
CA ARG A 218 2.13 -4.20 31.79
C ARG A 218 2.86 -3.54 30.62
N THR A 219 4.18 -3.38 30.72
CA THR A 219 5.01 -2.91 29.61
C THR A 219 5.28 -4.09 28.66
N GLU A 220 4.67 -4.08 27.49
CA GLU A 220 4.93 -5.03 26.42
C GLU A 220 5.98 -4.47 25.46
N ARG A 221 6.90 -5.32 25.00
CA ARG A 221 7.77 -5.03 23.87
C ARG A 221 7.13 -5.60 22.61
N TYR A 222 6.77 -4.74 21.67
CA TYR A 222 6.26 -5.16 20.37
C TYR A 222 7.20 -4.69 19.28
N ARG A 223 7.13 -5.37 18.13
CA ARG A 223 7.77 -4.90 16.92
C ARG A 223 6.81 -3.92 16.26
N ASP A 224 7.24 -2.67 16.11
CA ASP A 224 6.55 -1.72 15.25
C ASP A 224 6.88 -2.12 13.80
N GLU A 225 6.00 -2.90 13.21
CA GLU A 225 6.12 -3.39 11.83
C GLU A 225 5.60 -2.29 10.91
N SER A 226 6.49 -1.36 10.58
CA SER A 226 6.27 -0.39 9.53
C SER A 226 6.09 -1.11 8.18
N GLN A 227 5.36 -0.55 7.22
CA GLN A 227 5.05 -1.26 5.96
C GLN A 227 6.30 -1.81 5.25
N PHE A 228 7.45 -1.14 5.35
CA PHE A 228 8.69 -1.52 4.68
C PHE A 228 9.74 -2.14 5.62
N TYR A 229 9.38 -2.54 6.84
CA TYR A 229 10.32 -3.06 7.84
C TYR A 229 11.15 -4.25 7.34
N TYR A 230 10.59 -5.06 6.43
CA TYR A 230 11.20 -6.27 5.88
C TYR A 230 12.31 -5.98 4.86
N VAL A 231 12.37 -4.78 4.28
CA VAL A 231 13.29 -4.44 3.19
C VAL A 231 14.76 -4.58 3.61
N GLY A 232 15.09 -4.24 4.85
CA GLY A 232 16.44 -4.45 5.38
C GLY A 232 16.84 -5.94 5.46
N ALA A 233 15.88 -6.83 5.77
CA ALA A 233 16.11 -8.27 5.75
C ALA A 233 16.22 -8.81 4.32
N LEU A 234 15.36 -8.30 3.42
CA LEU A 234 15.38 -8.63 1.99
C LEU A 234 16.74 -8.26 1.36
N GLY A 235 17.25 -7.05 1.63
CA GLY A 235 18.57 -6.59 1.20
C GLY A 235 19.73 -7.49 1.63
N ARG A 236 19.65 -8.09 2.83
CA ARG A 236 20.62 -9.09 3.29
C ARG A 236 20.45 -10.44 2.60
N ALA A 237 19.21 -10.87 2.36
CA ALA A 237 18.92 -12.13 1.69
C ALA A 237 19.42 -12.13 0.23
N VAL A 238 19.18 -11.06 -0.54
CA VAL A 238 19.71 -10.91 -1.91
C VAL A 238 21.23 -10.87 -1.94
N GLN A 239 21.87 -10.17 -0.98
CA GLN A 239 23.33 -10.12 -0.84
C GLN A 239 23.93 -11.48 -0.52
N GLY A 240 23.28 -12.24 0.37
CA GLY A 240 23.68 -13.60 0.77
C GLY A 240 23.33 -14.67 -0.26
N ARG A 241 22.71 -14.28 -1.38
CA ARG A 241 22.22 -15.14 -2.45
C ARG A 241 21.26 -16.23 -1.98
N ASN A 242 20.41 -15.91 -1.00
CA ASN A 242 19.48 -16.88 -0.40
C ASN A 242 18.09 -16.74 -1.04
N LEU A 243 17.84 -17.51 -2.11
CA LEU A 243 16.56 -17.48 -2.85
C LEU A 243 15.36 -17.85 -1.98
N ASP A 244 15.51 -18.82 -1.09
CA ASP A 244 14.42 -19.25 -0.18
C ASP A 244 14.01 -18.13 0.78
N ALA A 245 15.00 -17.44 1.35
CA ALA A 245 14.75 -16.31 2.25
C ALA A 245 14.14 -15.11 1.52
N VAL A 246 14.58 -14.83 0.28
CA VAL A 246 13.97 -13.79 -0.57
C VAL A 246 12.50 -14.12 -0.82
N ALA A 247 12.19 -15.35 -1.23
CA ALA A 247 10.83 -15.79 -1.50
C ALA A 247 9.93 -15.68 -0.26
N ALA A 248 10.39 -16.17 0.89
CA ALA A 248 9.64 -16.13 2.13
C ALA A 248 9.36 -14.69 2.59
N LEU A 249 10.38 -13.82 2.59
CA LEU A 249 10.23 -12.42 2.99
C LEU A 249 9.21 -11.68 2.12
N LEU A 250 9.23 -11.90 0.81
CA LEU A 250 8.27 -11.30 -0.11
C LEU A 250 6.86 -11.86 0.11
N ALA A 251 6.70 -13.18 0.23
CA ALA A 251 5.40 -13.80 0.43
C ALA A 251 4.72 -13.38 1.75
N GLU A 252 5.49 -13.29 2.83
CA GLU A 252 4.98 -12.95 4.16
C GLU A 252 4.67 -11.46 4.32
N ASN A 253 5.40 -10.58 3.61
CA ASN A 253 5.40 -9.14 3.90
C ASN A 253 5.01 -8.24 2.72
N ASN A 254 4.88 -8.79 1.51
CA ASN A 254 4.59 -8.03 0.30
C ASN A 254 3.47 -8.68 -0.52
N GLY A 255 2.23 -8.22 -0.28
CA GLY A 255 1.05 -8.66 -1.01
C GLY A 255 1.00 -8.21 -2.48
N TYR A 256 1.95 -7.41 -2.96
CA TYR A 256 1.99 -6.87 -4.32
C TYR A 256 2.88 -7.67 -5.27
N CYS A 257 3.53 -8.75 -4.81
CA CYS A 257 4.27 -9.66 -5.67
C CYS A 257 3.32 -10.53 -6.50
N ARG A 258 2.86 -10.01 -7.65
CA ARG A 258 2.07 -10.74 -8.64
C ARG A 258 2.96 -11.70 -9.46
N PRO A 259 2.44 -12.83 -9.98
CA PRO A 259 3.22 -13.77 -10.79
C PRO A 259 3.98 -13.14 -11.96
N GLU A 260 3.43 -12.08 -12.56
CA GLU A 260 4.03 -11.33 -13.67
C GLU A 260 5.27 -10.53 -13.23
N LEU A 261 5.36 -10.16 -11.95
CA LEU A 261 6.50 -9.43 -11.37
C LEU A 261 7.58 -10.35 -10.81
N VAL A 262 7.23 -11.59 -10.46
CA VAL A 262 8.14 -12.58 -9.84
C VAL A 262 8.14 -13.97 -10.52
N PRO A 263 8.23 -14.06 -11.86
CA PRO A 263 8.19 -15.35 -12.56
C PRO A 263 9.33 -16.32 -12.17
N ASP A 264 10.49 -15.80 -11.76
CA ASP A 264 11.65 -16.58 -11.32
C ASP A 264 11.63 -16.90 -9.82
N ILE A 265 10.68 -16.34 -9.06
CA ILE A 265 10.47 -16.56 -7.62
C ILE A 265 8.99 -16.86 -7.36
N PRO A 266 8.42 -17.94 -7.91
CA PRO A 266 6.97 -18.19 -7.82
C PRO A 266 6.45 -18.31 -6.38
N ARG A 267 7.31 -18.72 -5.42
CA ARG A 267 6.97 -18.78 -3.99
C ARG A 267 6.87 -17.40 -3.31
N ALA A 268 7.28 -16.33 -3.96
CA ALA A 268 7.10 -14.96 -3.45
C ALA A 268 5.64 -14.48 -3.59
N TYR A 269 4.81 -15.17 -4.38
CA TYR A 269 3.39 -14.86 -4.47
C TYR A 269 2.62 -15.49 -3.30
N ALA A 270 2.11 -14.66 -2.40
CA ALA A 270 1.48 -15.07 -1.13
C ALA A 270 0.34 -16.10 -1.31
N LEU A 271 -0.40 -16.06 -2.42
CA LEU A 271 -1.49 -17.02 -2.68
C LEU A 271 -1.00 -18.46 -2.91
N PHE A 272 0.30 -18.71 -3.08
CA PHE A 272 0.87 -20.06 -3.11
C PHE A 272 1.46 -20.51 -1.76
N ALA A 273 1.51 -19.66 -0.73
CA ALA A 273 2.13 -19.99 0.55
C ALA A 273 1.26 -20.87 1.47
N GLU A 274 -0.02 -21.07 1.13
CA GLU A 274 -1.01 -21.81 1.94
C GLU A 274 -1.21 -23.30 1.54
N HIS A 275 -0.32 -23.87 0.73
CA HIS A 275 -0.41 -25.27 0.26
C HIS A 275 0.91 -26.03 0.42
#